data_AF-A0A431FU78-F1
#
_entry.id   AF-A0A431FU78-F1
#
_cell.length_a   1.000
_cell.length_b   1.000
_cell.length_c   1.000
_cell.angle_alpha   90.00
_cell.angle_beta   90.00
_cell.angle_gamma   90.00
#
_symmetry.space_group_name_H-M   'P 1'
#
loop_
_entity.id
_entity.type
_entity.pdbx_description
1 polymer ?
#
loop_
_entity_poly.entity_id
_entity_poly.type
_entity_poly.pdbx_seq_one_letter_code
_entity_poly.pdbx_strand_id
1 'polypeptide(L)'
;MGFRINTNVAALNAKANSDLNAKSLDQSLARLSSGLRINSAADDASGMAIADSLRSQANTLGQAISNGNDALGILQTADKAMDEQLKILDTIKTKAT
;
A
#
# COMPACT_ATOMS: atom_id res chain seq x y z
N MET A 1 50.06 -16.42 25.64
CA MET A 1 48.69 -16.90 25.95
C MET A 1 48.37 -18.12 25.09
N GLY A 2 49.13 -19.20 25.30
CA GLY A 2 49.11 -20.39 24.45
C GLY A 2 48.29 -21.52 25.10
N PHE A 3 47.44 -22.14 24.28
CA PHE A 3 46.80 -23.45 24.46
C PHE A 3 46.05 -23.71 25.78
N ARG A 4 44.78 -23.25 25.84
CA ARG A 4 43.77 -23.82 26.74
C ARG A 4 43.09 -24.99 26.01
N ILE A 5 43.25 -26.21 26.52
CA ILE A 5 42.74 -27.45 25.89
C ILE A 5 41.20 -27.56 26.02
N ASN A 6 40.61 -27.02 27.08
CA ASN A 6 39.18 -27.15 27.38
C ASN A 6 38.27 -26.10 26.69
N THR A 7 38.85 -25.03 26.14
CA THR A 7 38.07 -23.96 25.49
C THR A 7 38.74 -23.55 24.20
N ASN A 8 38.18 -24.00 23.08
CA ASN A 8 38.68 -23.67 21.75
C ASN A 8 38.10 -22.31 21.30
N VAL A 9 38.87 -21.25 21.54
CA VAL A 9 38.49 -19.87 21.16
C VAL A 9 38.33 -19.72 19.64
N ALA A 10 39.10 -20.46 18.83
CA ALA A 10 38.97 -20.43 17.37
C ALA A 10 37.64 -21.03 16.90
N ALA A 11 37.21 -22.14 17.51
CA ALA A 11 35.89 -22.73 17.24
C ALA A 11 34.74 -21.81 17.68
N LEU A 12 34.86 -21.13 18.82
CA LEU A 12 33.87 -20.16 19.28
C LEU A 12 33.77 -18.95 18.32
N ASN A 13 34.91 -18.45 17.82
CA ASN A 13 34.93 -17.37 16.84
C ASN A 13 34.31 -17.81 15.51
N ALA A 14 34.66 -19.01 15.02
CA ALA A 14 34.05 -19.59 13.81
C ALA A 14 32.53 -19.75 13.96
N LYS A 15 32.05 -20.21 15.14
CA LYS A 15 30.62 -20.32 15.43
C LYS A 15 29.93 -18.96 15.47
N ALA A 16 30.52 -17.96 16.11
CA ALA A 16 29.98 -16.60 16.15
C ALA A 16 29.86 -16.00 14.73
N ASN A 17 30.87 -16.18 13.88
CA ASN A 17 30.83 -15.73 12.48
C ASN A 17 29.78 -16.51 11.67
N SER A 18 29.67 -17.82 11.88
CA SER A 18 28.65 -18.65 11.22
C SER A 18 27.24 -18.23 11.62
N ASP A 19 27.01 -17.90 12.90
CA ASP A 19 25.69 -17.47 13.38
C ASP A 19 25.31 -16.09 12.83
N LEU A 20 26.28 -15.17 12.69
CA LEU A 20 26.07 -13.89 12.01
C LEU A 20 25.69 -14.10 10.53
N ASN A 21 26.43 -14.96 9.81
CA ASN A 21 26.14 -15.27 8.42
C ASN A 21 24.76 -15.94 8.25
N ALA A 22 24.40 -16.86 9.14
CA ALA A 22 23.09 -17.51 9.13
C ALA A 22 21.95 -16.50 9.31
N LYS A 23 22.09 -15.52 10.21
CA LYS A 23 21.11 -14.44 10.39
C LYS A 23 20.98 -13.55 9.14
N SER A 24 22.09 -13.18 8.51
CA SER A 24 22.05 -12.38 7.28
C SER A 24 21.44 -13.15 6.10
N LEU A 25 21.68 -14.46 6.01
CA LEU A 25 21.05 -15.32 5.02
C LEU A 25 19.55 -15.41 5.23
N ASP A 26 19.10 -15.62 6.47
CA ASP A 26 17.67 -15.70 6.82
C ASP A 26 16.94 -14.40 6.47
N GLN A 27 17.53 -13.24 6.78
CA GLN A 27 16.98 -11.93 6.41
C GLN A 27 16.89 -11.76 4.89
N SER A 28 17.91 -12.19 4.14
CA SER A 28 17.92 -12.14 2.68
C SER A 28 16.83 -13.05 2.08
N LEU A 29 16.67 -14.25 2.63
CA LEU A 29 15.65 -15.19 2.20
C LEU A 29 14.24 -14.68 2.50
N ALA A 30 14.02 -14.05 3.67
CA ALA A 30 12.75 -13.43 4.01
C ALA A 30 12.38 -12.30 3.04
N ARG A 31 13.34 -11.44 2.66
CA ARG A 31 13.12 -10.38 1.65
C ARG A 31 12.85 -10.95 0.26
N LEU A 32 13.56 -12.03 -0.11
CA LEU A 32 13.32 -12.71 -1.39
C LEU A 32 11.92 -13.35 -1.43
N SER A 33 11.51 -14.00 -0.35
CA SER A 33 10.20 -14.66 -0.25
C SER A 33 9.04 -13.69 -0.21
N SER A 34 9.19 -12.52 0.42
CA SER A 34 8.14 -11.49 0.46
C SER A 34 8.11 -10.64 -0.81
N GLY A 35 9.23 -10.54 -1.53
CA GLY A 35 9.43 -9.57 -2.60
C GLY A 35 9.52 -8.12 -2.12
N LEU A 36 9.50 -7.88 -0.80
CA LEU A 36 9.55 -6.56 -0.19
C LEU A 36 10.91 -6.33 0.46
N ARG A 37 11.48 -5.14 0.23
CA ARG A 37 12.75 -4.75 0.85
C ARG A 37 12.62 -4.56 2.37
N ILE A 38 11.48 -4.04 2.82
CA ILE A 38 11.15 -3.79 4.23
C ILE A 38 10.04 -4.77 4.60
N ASN A 39 10.37 -5.75 5.43
CA ASN A 39 9.41 -6.76 5.91
C ASN A 39 8.91 -6.46 7.31
N SER A 40 9.72 -5.76 8.11
CA SER A 40 9.37 -5.38 9.47
C SER A 40 9.73 -3.92 9.75
N ALA A 41 9.01 -3.29 10.68
CA ALA A 41 9.37 -1.96 11.19
C ALA A 41 10.74 -1.93 11.91
N ALA A 42 11.29 -3.11 12.25
CA ALA A 42 12.63 -3.24 12.79
C ALA A 42 13.72 -3.10 11.72
N ASP A 43 13.41 -3.38 10.44
CA ASP A 43 14.36 -3.21 9.34
C ASP A 43 14.54 -1.73 8.96
N ASP A 44 13.43 -0.96 8.93
CA ASP A 44 13.40 0.47 8.59
C ASP A 44 12.07 1.10 9.04
N ALA A 45 12.02 1.64 10.26
CA ALA A 45 10.81 2.21 10.82
C ALA A 45 10.28 3.41 10.03
N SER A 46 11.18 4.29 9.57
CA SER A 46 10.84 5.47 8.79
C SER A 46 10.36 5.09 7.38
N GLY A 47 11.05 4.15 6.73
CA GLY A 47 10.66 3.62 5.43
C GLY A 47 9.30 2.92 5.47
N MET A 48 9.03 2.14 6.52
CA MET A 48 7.73 1.50 6.74
C MET A 48 6.62 2.54 6.96
N ALA A 49 6.84 3.56 7.79
CA ALA A 49 5.85 4.61 8.04
C ALA A 49 5.49 5.40 6.77
N ILE A 50 6.48 5.69 5.92
CA ILE A 50 6.24 6.35 4.62
C ILE A 50 5.47 5.40 3.69
N ALA A 51 5.86 4.13 3.62
CA ALA A 51 5.17 3.14 2.81
C ALA A 51 3.71 2.97 3.22
N ASP A 52 3.42 2.92 4.52
CA ASP A 52 2.05 2.84 5.05
C ASP A 52 1.25 4.11 4.75
N SER A 53 1.86 5.30 4.89
CA SER A 53 1.23 6.56 4.51
C SER A 53 0.86 6.59 3.02
N LEU A 54 1.79 6.20 2.14
CA LEU A 54 1.55 6.12 0.70
C LEU A 54 0.49 5.07 0.35
N ARG A 55 0.51 3.91 1.01
CA ARG A 55 -0.51 2.86 0.84
C ARG A 55 -1.89 3.35 1.25
N SER A 56 -1.98 4.07 2.38
CA SER A 56 -3.21 4.71 2.82
C SER A 56 -3.70 5.73 1.79
N GLN A 57 -2.82 6.60 1.28
CA GLN A 57 -3.18 7.58 0.25
C GLN A 57 -3.67 6.90 -1.04
N ALA A 58 -3.00 5.84 -1.50
CA ALA A 58 -3.42 5.09 -2.67
C ALA A 58 -4.83 4.50 -2.51
N ASN A 59 -5.12 3.91 -1.35
CA ASN A 59 -6.45 3.38 -1.04
C ASN A 59 -7.51 4.49 -1.00
N THR A 60 -7.20 5.61 -0.35
CA THR A 60 -8.09 6.78 -0.28
C THR A 60 -8.37 7.35 -1.67
N LEU A 61 -7.36 7.46 -2.53
CA LEU A 61 -7.52 7.91 -3.91
C LEU A 61 -8.39 6.93 -4.72
N GLY A 62 -8.22 5.62 -4.53
CA GLY A 62 -9.09 4.62 -5.14
C GLY A 62 -10.57 4.82 -4.77
N GLN A 63 -10.85 5.06 -3.50
CA GLN A 63 -12.21 5.36 -3.04
C GLN A 63 -12.71 6.72 -3.58
N ALA A 64 -11.86 7.74 -3.61
CA ALA A 64 -12.22 9.06 -4.15
C ALA A 64 -12.61 8.98 -5.64
N ILE A 65 -11.89 8.16 -6.42
CA ILE A 65 -12.24 7.88 -7.83
C ILE A 65 -13.61 7.22 -7.93
N SER A 66 -13.88 6.19 -7.11
CA SER A 66 -15.20 5.54 -7.08
C SER A 66 -16.31 6.53 -6.75
N ASN A 67 -16.12 7.35 -5.70
CA ASN A 67 -17.09 8.36 -5.29
C ASN A 67 -17.32 9.40 -6.40
N GLY A 68 -16.27 9.79 -7.13
CA GLY A 68 -16.37 10.69 -8.28
C GLY A 68 -17.20 10.10 -9.42
N ASN A 69 -17.00 8.81 -9.72
CA ASN A 69 -17.79 8.10 -10.74
C ASN A 69 -19.26 7.98 -10.33
N ASP A 70 -19.55 7.72 -9.05
CA ASP A 70 -20.93 7.66 -8.55
C ASP A 70 -21.60 9.04 -8.65
N ALA A 71 -20.89 10.11 -8.28
CA ALA A 71 -21.38 11.48 -8.44
C ALA A 71 -21.65 11.82 -9.91
N LEU A 72 -20.79 11.40 -10.84
CA LEU A 72 -21.02 11.55 -12.28
C LEU A 72 -22.29 10.81 -12.73
N GLY A 73 -22.52 9.59 -12.25
CA GLY A 73 -23.73 8.83 -12.57
C GLY A 73 -25.01 9.53 -12.07
N ILE A 74 -24.98 10.08 -10.86
CA ILE A 74 -26.09 10.85 -10.30
C ILE A 74 -26.34 12.11 -11.13
N LEU A 75 -25.29 12.87 -11.44
CA LEU A 75 -25.40 14.10 -12.24
C LEU A 75 -25.95 13.82 -13.63
N GLN A 76 -25.47 12.79 -14.32
CA GLN A 76 -25.99 12.39 -15.63
C GLN A 76 -27.46 11.98 -15.57
N THR A 77 -27.88 11.31 -14.50
CA THR A 77 -29.29 10.93 -14.31
C THR A 77 -30.16 12.17 -14.08
N ALA A 78 -29.69 13.10 -13.24
CA ALA A 78 -30.37 14.36 -12.99
C ALA A 78 -30.47 15.23 -14.26
N ASP A 79 -29.40 15.30 -15.05
CA ASP A 79 -29.35 16.07 -16.30
C ASP A 79 -30.37 15.56 -17.32
N LYS A 80 -30.43 14.24 -17.53
CA LYS A 80 -31.46 13.61 -18.39
C LYS A 80 -32.87 13.84 -17.89
N ALA A 81 -33.09 13.81 -16.57
CA ALA A 81 -34.41 14.10 -16.00
C ALA A 81 -34.81 15.57 -16.20
N MET A 82 -33.86 16.50 -16.07
CA MET A 82 -34.10 17.93 -16.33
C MET A 82 -34.39 18.21 -17.81
N ASP A 83 -33.70 17.56 -18.73
CA ASP A 83 -33.99 17.68 -20.18
C ASP A 83 -35.45 17.34 -20.50
N GLU A 84 -36.00 16.29 -19.87
CA GLU A 84 -37.40 15.93 -20.05
C GLU A 84 -38.36 16.97 -19.45
N GLN A 85 -38.04 17.52 -18.27
CA GLN A 85 -38.84 18.59 -17.67
C GLN A 85 -38.85 19.85 -18.55
N LEU A 86 -37.72 20.20 -19.17
CA LEU A 86 -37.63 21.33 -20.08
C LEU A 86 -38.52 21.14 -21.32
N LYS A 87 -38.54 19.94 -21.91
CA LYS A 87 -39.43 19.63 -23.04
C LYS A 87 -40.91 19.74 -22.67
N ILE A 88 -41.27 19.28 -21.46
CA ILE A 88 -42.63 19.41 -20.95
C ILE A 88 -43.01 20.89 -20.80
N LEU A 89 -42.13 21.70 -20.20
CA LEU A 89 -42.38 23.13 -20.02
C LEU A 89 -42.52 23.87 -21.37
N ASP A 90 -41.70 23.54 -22.37
CA ASP A 90 -41.81 24.11 -23.71
C ASP A 90 -43.16 23.74 -24.35
N THR A 91 -43.56 22.47 -24.25
CA THR A 91 -44.87 22.00 -24.73
C THR A 91 -46.03 22.73 -24.05
N ILE A 92 -45.97 22.94 -22.74
CA ILE A 92 -46.98 23.70 -21.98
C ILE A 92 -47.05 25.13 -22.50
N LYS A 93 -45.90 25.79 -22.68
CA LYS A 93 -45.83 27.15 -23.21
C LYS A 93 -46.46 27.25 -24.59
N THR A 94 -46.12 26.35 -25.51
CA THR A 94 -46.71 26.32 -26.86
C THR A 94 -48.22 26.11 -26.82
N LYS A 95 -48.74 25.28 -25.90
CA LYS A 95 -50.18 25.04 -25.76
C LYS A 95 -50.96 26.18 -25.11
N ALA A 96 -50.29 27.01 -24.31
CA ALA A 96 -50.89 28.16 -23.65
C ALA A 96 -50.93 29.42 -24.55
N THR A 97 -50.17 29.42 -25.65
CA THR A 97 -50.13 30.51 -26.64
C THR A 97 -51.07 30.20 -27.80
#